data_AF-A0A1M7RDB5-F1
#
_entry.id   AF-A0A1M7RDB5-F1
#
_cell.length_a   1.000
_cell.length_b   1.000
_cell.length_c   1.000
_cell.angle_alpha   90.00
_cell.angle_beta   90.00
_cell.angle_gamma   90.00
#
_symmetry.space_group_name_H-M   'P 1'
#
loop_
_entity.id
_entity.type
_entity.pdbx_description
1 polymer ?
#
loop_
_entity_poly.entity_id
_entity_poly.type
_entity_poly.pdbx_seq_one_letter_code
_entity_poly.pdbx_strand_id
1 'polypeptide(L)'
;MKPSRRMTRLKTTGAALLLSALPFAAQACNAEPYIGTVCTFTFDWCPSGYLPADGRTLNIRDYTALFGLIGFSYGGDKQNTFGLPDLRGRTTIGKGQGTGLPINIAMGQSVGQQQLTLSTAQTPLPAHTHAATFSATSSTTKVTIPGSSGNLAVTAALQVVPGTGNISGNNVTLGANQTGYLAGMNGATSADPVSFNGPYTTATPPANAGRLPAQVQITGTASTAAVDVQVPTISGGAVVVAPAAAPAAAVVSTQSPAIGMSTCIAVTGLYPNRP
;
A
#
# COMPACT_ATOMS: atom_id res chain seq x y z
N MET A 1 90.93 -9.42 93.61
CA MET A 1 89.99 -10.54 93.46
C MET A 1 89.07 -10.29 92.26
N LYS A 2 88.88 -11.29 91.41
CA LYS A 2 87.77 -11.48 90.44
C LYS A 2 86.63 -12.20 91.23
N PRO A 3 85.32 -12.21 90.88
CA PRO A 3 84.65 -11.96 89.58
C PRO A 3 83.61 -10.80 89.69
N SER A 4 82.56 -10.59 88.87
CA SER A 4 81.95 -11.37 87.76
C SER A 4 81.20 -10.50 86.75
N ARG A 5 80.54 -11.13 85.75
CA ARG A 5 79.54 -10.53 84.84
C ARG A 5 78.11 -10.89 85.26
N ARG A 6 77.14 -10.01 84.99
CA ARG A 6 75.82 -10.43 84.46
C ARG A 6 75.41 -9.52 83.31
N MET A 7 75.26 -10.10 82.12
CA MET A 7 74.69 -9.43 80.95
C MET A 7 73.17 -9.63 80.99
N THR A 8 72.41 -8.55 81.13
CA THR A 8 70.95 -8.59 80.96
C THR A 8 70.64 -8.20 79.51
N ARG A 9 70.15 -9.16 78.71
CA ARG A 9 69.83 -8.92 77.29
C ARG A 9 68.62 -7.99 77.18
N LEU A 10 68.84 -6.74 76.77
CA LEU A 10 67.76 -5.85 76.35
C LEU A 10 67.22 -6.36 75.00
N LYS A 11 66.00 -6.90 75.00
CA LYS A 11 65.36 -7.39 73.78
C LYS A 11 64.90 -6.21 72.93
N THR A 12 65.40 -6.16 71.70
CA THR A 12 64.95 -5.24 70.66
C THR A 12 63.50 -5.52 70.26
N THR A 13 62.55 -4.71 70.74
CA THR A 13 61.22 -4.62 70.13
C THR A 13 61.30 -3.67 68.93
N GLY A 14 61.69 -4.22 67.78
CA GLY A 14 61.57 -3.51 66.51
C GLY A 14 60.10 -3.32 66.17
N ALA A 15 59.63 -2.08 66.20
CA ALA A 15 58.32 -1.72 65.66
C ALA A 15 58.41 -1.81 64.13
N ALA A 16 58.08 -2.99 63.58
CA ALA A 16 57.91 -3.16 62.15
C ALA A 16 56.73 -2.30 61.70
N LEU A 17 57.03 -1.16 61.08
CA LEU A 17 56.05 -0.34 60.38
C LEU A 17 55.55 -1.16 59.19
N LEU A 18 54.50 -1.94 59.40
CA LEU A 18 53.79 -2.66 58.34
C LEU A 18 53.12 -1.61 57.44
N LEU A 19 53.90 -1.14 56.46
CA LEU A 19 53.41 -0.38 55.33
C LEU A 19 52.55 -1.34 54.49
N SER A 20 51.30 -1.49 54.93
CA SER A 20 50.31 -2.30 54.24
C SER A 20 50.16 -1.77 52.83
N ALA A 21 50.67 -2.55 51.87
CA ALA A 21 50.37 -2.35 50.46
C ALA A 21 48.90 -2.70 50.23
N LEU A 22 48.01 -1.80 50.66
CA LEU A 22 46.64 -1.77 50.20
C LEU A 22 46.74 -1.66 48.67
N PRO A 23 46.10 -2.56 47.91
CA PRO A 23 46.00 -2.37 46.48
C PRO A 23 45.25 -1.05 46.28
N PHE A 24 45.94 -0.04 45.76
CA PHE A 24 45.27 1.17 45.27
C PHE A 24 44.28 0.70 44.22
N ALA A 25 42.99 0.68 44.57
CA ALA A 25 41.94 0.46 43.59
C ALA A 25 42.17 1.52 42.52
N ALA A 26 42.39 1.08 41.28
CA ALA A 26 42.46 1.97 40.14
C ALA A 26 41.06 2.51 39.88
N GLN A 27 40.62 3.45 40.72
CA GLN A 27 39.43 4.26 40.50
C GLN A 27 39.63 4.89 39.12
N ALA A 28 38.84 4.49 38.14
CA ALA A 28 38.97 5.00 36.77
C ALA A 28 38.89 6.53 36.71
N CYS A 29 38.24 7.13 37.72
CA CYS A 29 38.04 8.56 37.91
C CYS A 29 38.53 8.97 39.29
N ASN A 30 39.85 9.10 39.46
CA ASN A 30 40.49 9.66 40.65
C ASN A 30 40.94 11.12 40.40
N ALA A 31 41.47 11.76 41.45
CA ALA A 31 42.03 13.11 41.37
C ALA A 31 43.35 13.18 40.57
N GLU A 32 44.02 12.04 40.37
CA GLU A 32 45.32 11.95 39.69
C GLU A 32 45.29 10.83 38.63
N PRO A 33 44.48 10.99 37.56
CA PRO A 33 44.27 9.96 36.55
C PRO A 33 45.48 9.82 35.63
N TYR A 34 45.53 8.75 34.83
CA TYR A 34 46.34 8.79 33.62
C TYR A 34 45.75 9.78 32.62
N ILE A 35 46.59 10.62 32.02
CA ILE A 35 46.18 11.54 30.95
C ILE A 35 45.59 10.71 29.79
N GLY A 36 44.46 11.18 29.24
CA GLY A 36 43.72 10.46 28.20
C GLY A 36 42.71 9.43 28.70
N THR A 37 42.63 9.13 30.00
CA THR A 37 41.55 8.31 30.57
C THR A 37 40.20 9.00 30.40
N VAL A 38 39.18 8.22 30.03
CA VAL A 38 37.80 8.69 29.88
C VAL A 38 36.96 8.24 31.08
N CYS A 39 36.17 9.17 31.59
CA CYS A 39 35.31 9.03 32.76
C CYS A 39 33.88 9.42 32.44
N THR A 40 32.93 8.81 33.15
CA THR A 40 31.49 9.08 32.99
C THR A 40 30.90 9.52 34.31
N PHE A 41 30.27 10.69 34.34
CA PHE A 41 29.71 11.33 35.52
C PHE A 41 28.19 11.51 35.42
N THR A 42 27.49 11.47 36.54
CA THR A 42 26.02 11.64 36.63
C THR A 42 25.56 13.10 36.61
N PHE A 43 26.48 14.05 36.70
CA PHE A 43 26.25 15.50 36.65
C PHE A 43 26.71 16.07 35.30
N ASP A 44 26.31 17.30 34.99
CA ASP A 44 26.41 17.98 33.67
C ASP A 44 27.76 18.68 33.38
N TRP A 45 28.72 18.61 34.31
CA TRP A 45 30.05 19.23 34.20
C TRP A 45 31.18 18.21 34.33
N CYS A 46 32.40 18.62 33.96
CA CYS A 46 33.62 17.82 34.12
C CYS A 46 34.47 18.35 35.29
N PRO A 47 35.01 17.49 36.17
CA PRO A 47 35.90 17.93 37.26
C PRO A 47 37.17 18.62 36.77
N SER A 48 37.83 19.36 37.67
CA SER A 48 39.13 19.99 37.39
C SER A 48 40.12 18.95 36.87
N GLY A 49 40.87 19.30 35.82
CA GLY A 49 41.77 18.39 35.12
C GLY A 49 41.12 17.49 34.07
N TYR A 50 39.80 17.58 33.87
CA TYR A 50 39.05 16.91 32.80
C TYR A 50 38.37 17.92 31.87
N LEU A 51 38.18 17.56 30.60
CA LEU A 51 37.34 18.27 29.64
C LEU A 51 36.26 17.35 29.07
N PRO A 52 35.11 17.87 28.60
CA PRO A 52 34.10 17.07 27.92
C PRO A 52 34.66 16.34 26.69
N ALA A 53 34.31 15.07 26.54
CA ALA A 53 34.61 14.27 25.34
C ALA A 53 33.55 14.52 24.25
N ASP A 54 33.55 15.74 23.72
CA ASP A 54 32.53 16.29 22.80
C ASP A 54 33.06 16.60 21.38
N GLY A 55 34.26 16.14 21.03
CA GLY A 55 34.86 16.38 19.72
C GLY A 55 35.52 17.76 19.53
N ARG A 56 35.59 18.61 20.56
CA ARG A 56 36.28 19.92 20.45
C ARG A 56 37.75 19.76 20.04
N THR A 57 38.27 20.77 19.36
CA THR A 57 39.70 20.90 19.09
C THR A 57 40.42 21.64 20.21
N LEU A 58 41.65 21.23 20.50
CA LEU A 58 42.55 21.83 21.47
C LEU A 58 43.87 22.20 20.80
N ASN A 59 44.52 23.25 21.30
CA ASN A 59 45.86 23.65 20.89
C ASN A 59 46.91 22.66 21.45
N ILE A 60 47.79 22.17 20.58
CA ILE A 60 48.87 21.24 20.96
C ILE A 60 49.79 21.87 22.02
N ARG A 61 50.03 23.18 21.95
CA ARG A 61 50.94 23.89 22.87
C ARG A 61 50.46 23.88 24.32
N ASP A 62 49.15 23.86 24.53
CA ASP A 62 48.54 23.94 25.86
C ASP A 62 48.32 22.54 26.47
N TYR A 63 48.24 21.49 25.63
CA TYR A 63 47.94 20.11 26.02
C TYR A 63 48.93 19.09 25.41
N THR A 64 50.22 19.43 25.40
CA THR A 64 51.30 18.64 24.78
C THR A 64 51.33 17.18 25.24
N ALA A 65 51.13 16.94 26.54
CA ALA A 65 51.11 15.62 27.14
C ALA A 65 49.93 14.75 26.63
N LEU A 66 48.73 15.33 26.50
CA LEU A 66 47.59 14.61 25.93
C LEU A 66 47.80 14.33 24.43
N PHE A 67 48.32 15.30 23.69
CA PHE A 67 48.65 15.13 22.27
C PHE A 67 49.67 13.99 22.04
N GLY A 68 50.68 13.84 22.89
CA GLY A 68 51.65 12.73 22.82
C GLY A 68 51.05 11.32 22.99
N LEU A 69 49.81 11.24 23.50
CA LEU A 69 49.07 9.98 23.67
C LEU A 69 48.07 9.73 22.55
N ILE A 70 47.23 10.73 22.21
CA ILE A 70 46.11 10.55 21.26
C ILE A 70 46.37 11.06 19.84
N GLY A 71 47.40 11.89 19.64
CA GLY A 71 47.75 12.47 18.35
C GLY A 71 46.57 13.13 17.63
N PHE A 72 46.47 12.92 16.32
CA PHE A 72 45.37 13.40 15.47
C PHE A 72 44.25 12.36 15.27
N SER A 73 44.17 11.29 16.08
CA SER A 73 43.21 10.20 15.88
C SER A 73 41.74 10.63 15.94
N TYR A 74 41.44 11.77 16.56
CA TYR A 74 40.09 12.33 16.68
C TYR A 74 39.93 13.68 15.96
N GLY A 75 40.84 14.02 15.04
CA GLY A 75 40.77 15.24 14.22
C GLY A 75 41.76 16.34 14.63
N GLY A 76 41.42 17.59 14.29
CA GLY A 76 42.31 18.75 14.34
C GLY A 76 42.89 19.12 12.97
N ASP A 77 43.72 20.17 12.92
CA ASP A 77 44.32 20.72 11.69
C ASP A 77 45.58 19.99 11.21
N LYS A 78 46.06 18.99 11.97
CA LYS A 78 47.30 18.23 11.74
C LYS A 78 48.60 19.07 11.80
N GLN A 79 48.56 20.25 12.43
CA GLN A 79 49.70 21.17 12.57
C GLN A 79 49.80 21.78 13.99
N ASN A 80 48.76 22.49 14.43
CA ASN A 80 48.73 23.26 15.68
C ASN A 80 47.63 22.77 16.64
N THR A 81 46.59 22.09 16.14
CA THR A 81 45.44 21.65 16.91
C THR A 81 45.10 20.17 16.70
N PHE A 82 44.61 19.53 17.74
CA PHE A 82 44.14 18.13 17.74
C PHE A 82 42.72 18.03 18.29
N GLY A 83 41.96 17.02 17.87
CA GLY A 83 40.61 16.76 18.37
C GLY A 83 40.59 15.89 19.62
N LEU A 84 39.59 16.12 20.49
CA LEU A 84 39.17 15.15 21.50
C LEU A 84 38.23 14.09 20.90
N PRO A 85 38.05 12.92 21.52
CA PRO A 85 36.95 12.01 21.18
C PRO A 85 35.59 12.71 21.30
N ASP A 86 34.65 12.37 20.42
CA ASP A 86 33.24 12.77 20.54
C ASP A 86 32.40 11.55 20.92
N LEU A 87 32.02 11.46 22.19
CA LEU A 87 31.26 10.33 22.75
C LEU A 87 29.75 10.63 22.89
N ARG A 88 29.29 11.81 22.44
CA ARG A 88 27.86 12.16 22.51
C ARG A 88 27.05 11.22 21.62
N GLY A 89 26.13 10.48 22.23
CA GLY A 89 25.33 9.46 21.54
C GLY A 89 26.08 8.20 21.12
N ARG A 90 27.35 8.02 21.53
CA ARG A 90 28.20 6.88 21.17
C ARG A 90 28.63 6.12 22.42
N THR A 91 28.82 4.80 22.29
CA THR A 91 29.47 3.97 23.30
C THR A 91 30.88 3.59 22.85
N THR A 92 31.82 3.46 23.78
CA THR A 92 33.17 2.97 23.49
C THR A 92 33.15 1.46 23.23
N ILE A 93 33.91 1.02 22.23
CA ILE A 93 34.07 -0.40 21.88
C ILE A 93 35.56 -0.78 21.78
N GLY A 94 35.86 -2.07 21.84
CA GLY A 94 37.23 -2.57 21.70
C GLY A 94 37.80 -2.29 20.30
N LYS A 95 39.06 -1.84 20.24
CA LYS A 95 39.82 -1.71 18.98
C LYS A 95 40.34 -3.06 18.48
N GLY A 96 40.64 -3.14 17.19
CA GLY A 96 41.19 -4.32 16.52
C GLY A 96 40.13 -5.19 15.85
N GLN A 97 40.54 -6.38 15.43
CA GLN A 97 39.66 -7.40 14.87
C GLN A 97 39.53 -8.56 15.87
N GLY A 98 38.32 -8.81 16.35
CA GLY A 98 38.01 -9.98 17.17
C GLY A 98 37.82 -11.24 16.31
N THR A 99 38.08 -12.41 16.88
CA THR A 99 37.83 -13.70 16.21
C THR A 99 36.34 -13.84 15.86
N GLY A 100 36.02 -14.00 14.58
CA GLY A 100 34.66 -14.08 14.09
C GLY A 100 33.94 -12.72 13.91
N LEU A 101 34.61 -11.59 14.17
CA LEU A 101 34.06 -10.26 13.87
C LEU A 101 34.40 -9.83 12.43
N PRO A 102 33.42 -9.35 11.65
CA PRO A 102 33.62 -9.01 10.23
C PRO A 102 34.38 -7.69 10.00
N ILE A 103 34.58 -6.88 11.04
CA ILE A 103 35.14 -5.53 10.95
C ILE A 103 36.36 -5.42 11.88
N ASN A 104 37.47 -4.89 11.36
CA ASN A 104 38.60 -4.43 12.14
C ASN A 104 38.38 -2.95 12.50
N ILE A 105 38.46 -2.60 13.79
CA ILE A 105 38.19 -1.24 14.29
C ILE A 105 39.51 -0.54 14.63
N ALA A 106 39.89 0.47 13.86
CA ALA A 106 41.05 1.30 14.16
C ALA A 106 40.77 2.27 15.32
N MET A 107 41.83 2.73 16.00
CA MET A 107 41.71 3.77 17.03
C MET A 107 41.24 5.08 16.40
N GLY A 108 40.23 5.72 16.99
CA GLY A 108 39.59 6.93 16.44
C GLY A 108 38.52 6.66 15.36
N GLN A 109 38.39 5.43 14.88
CA GLN A 109 37.36 5.08 13.89
C GLN A 109 35.97 5.05 14.53
N SER A 110 35.08 5.92 14.06
CA SER A 110 33.65 5.81 14.35
C SER A 110 33.02 4.71 13.49
N VAL A 111 32.21 3.85 14.09
CA VAL A 111 31.47 2.78 13.41
C VAL A 111 30.03 2.70 13.93
N GLY A 112 29.16 2.06 13.15
CA GLY A 112 27.72 1.98 13.44
C GLY A 112 26.93 3.21 12.97
N GLN A 113 25.62 3.16 13.17
CA GLN A 113 24.67 4.24 12.90
C GLN A 113 23.66 4.29 14.06
N GLN A 114 23.19 5.49 14.41
CA GLN A 114 22.14 5.65 15.43
C GLN A 114 20.75 5.32 14.87
N GLN A 115 20.54 5.63 13.60
CA GLN A 115 19.30 5.46 12.87
C GLN A 115 19.60 4.84 11.50
N LEU A 116 18.78 3.88 11.08
CA LEU A 116 18.87 3.28 9.76
C LEU A 116 17.53 3.44 9.04
N THR A 117 17.53 4.13 7.91
CA THR A 117 16.44 4.04 6.94
C THR A 117 16.58 2.69 6.22
N LEU A 118 15.60 1.81 6.42
CA LEU A 118 15.63 0.50 5.78
C LEU A 118 15.33 0.64 4.29
N SER A 119 16.33 0.47 3.42
CA SER A 119 16.06 0.26 2.00
C SER A 119 15.39 -1.09 1.75
N THR A 120 14.76 -1.27 0.59
CA THR A 120 14.16 -2.55 0.17
C THR A 120 15.16 -3.71 0.15
N ALA A 121 16.45 -3.43 -0.04
CA ALA A 121 17.54 -4.41 0.06
C ALA A 121 17.97 -4.75 1.50
N GLN A 122 17.59 -3.92 2.48
CA GLN A 122 17.93 -4.08 3.91
C GLN A 122 16.76 -4.57 4.77
N THR A 123 15.53 -4.53 4.24
CA THR A 123 14.40 -5.30 4.75
C THR A 123 14.47 -6.75 4.24
N PRO A 124 14.89 -7.74 5.05
CA PRO A 124 14.62 -9.14 4.76
C PRO A 124 13.14 -9.45 5.08
N LEU A 125 12.21 -8.80 4.36
CA LEU A 125 10.87 -9.35 4.21
C LEU A 125 10.95 -10.38 3.08
N PRO A 126 10.74 -11.69 3.36
CA PRO A 126 10.56 -12.66 2.29
C PRO A 126 9.41 -12.22 1.38
N ALA A 127 9.50 -12.61 0.10
CA ALA A 127 8.38 -12.44 -0.81
C ALA A 127 7.14 -13.14 -0.22
N HIS A 128 6.09 -12.36 0.04
CA HIS A 128 4.83 -12.83 0.60
C HIS A 128 3.68 -12.26 -0.23
N THR A 129 2.52 -12.91 -0.13
CA THR A 129 1.32 -12.51 -0.86
C THR A 129 0.30 -11.89 0.08
N HIS A 130 -0.43 -10.89 -0.42
CA HIS A 130 -1.63 -10.38 0.23
C HIS A 130 -2.85 -10.99 -0.45
N ALA A 131 -3.83 -11.43 0.34
CA ALA A 131 -5.14 -11.76 -0.21
C ALA A 131 -5.79 -10.47 -0.72
N ALA A 132 -6.10 -10.44 -2.02
CA ALA A 132 -6.90 -9.39 -2.64
C ALA A 132 -8.37 -9.81 -2.66
N THR A 133 -9.26 -8.99 -2.11
CA THR A 133 -10.70 -9.22 -2.17
C THR A 133 -11.30 -8.31 -3.23
N PHE A 134 -11.96 -8.90 -4.22
CA PHE A 134 -12.76 -8.17 -5.20
C PHE A 134 -14.18 -8.02 -4.69
N SER A 135 -14.63 -6.78 -4.51
CA SER A 135 -16.03 -6.46 -4.23
C SER A 135 -16.69 -6.00 -5.53
N ALA A 136 -17.50 -6.88 -6.11
CA ALA A 136 -18.17 -6.64 -7.38
C ALA A 136 -19.30 -5.60 -7.24
N THR A 137 -19.37 -4.65 -8.16
CA THR A 137 -20.50 -3.73 -8.30
C THR A 137 -21.43 -4.28 -9.37
N SER A 138 -22.61 -4.74 -8.93
CA SER A 138 -23.67 -5.21 -9.83
C SER A 138 -24.47 -4.04 -10.40
N SER A 139 -24.80 -4.14 -11.68
CA SER A 139 -25.77 -3.33 -12.40
C SER A 139 -26.79 -4.26 -13.07
N THR A 140 -27.80 -3.69 -13.74
CA THR A 140 -28.76 -4.46 -14.54
C THR A 140 -28.76 -3.95 -15.97
N THR A 141 -28.47 -4.83 -16.92
CA THR A 141 -28.60 -4.53 -18.34
C THR A 141 -29.98 -4.95 -18.81
N LYS A 142 -30.72 -4.01 -19.39
CA LYS A 142 -32.01 -4.24 -20.03
C LYS A 142 -31.83 -4.99 -21.35
N VAL A 143 -32.42 -6.17 -21.47
CA VAL A 143 -32.51 -6.93 -22.72
C VAL A 143 -33.98 -6.98 -23.14
N THR A 144 -34.30 -6.34 -24.26
CA THR A 144 -35.64 -6.37 -24.85
C THR A 144 -35.75 -7.54 -25.82
N ILE A 145 -36.66 -8.48 -25.55
CA ILE A 145 -37.02 -9.55 -26.48
C ILE A 145 -38.11 -8.98 -27.41
N PRO A 146 -37.87 -8.84 -28.72
CA PRO A 146 -38.84 -8.27 -29.63
C PRO A 146 -40.06 -9.18 -29.79
N GLY A 147 -41.25 -8.58 -29.83
CA GLY A 147 -42.48 -9.30 -30.18
C GLY A 147 -42.46 -9.78 -31.64
N SER A 148 -43.06 -10.94 -31.91
CA SER A 148 -43.14 -11.51 -33.26
C SER A 148 -44.49 -11.23 -33.89
N SER A 149 -44.51 -10.69 -35.11
CA SER A 149 -45.74 -10.51 -35.90
C SER A 149 -46.10 -11.80 -36.63
N GLY A 150 -47.39 -12.17 -36.61
CA GLY A 150 -47.92 -13.29 -37.38
C GLY A 150 -49.34 -13.00 -37.86
N ASN A 151 -49.67 -13.45 -39.07
CA ASN A 151 -51.00 -13.28 -39.64
C ASN A 151 -52.00 -14.24 -38.99
N LEU A 152 -53.17 -13.72 -38.59
CA LEU A 152 -54.30 -14.55 -38.18
C LEU A 152 -55.05 -15.05 -39.42
N ALA A 153 -55.25 -16.36 -39.53
CA ALA A 153 -56.04 -16.96 -40.60
C ALA A 153 -57.54 -16.80 -40.34
N VAL A 154 -58.13 -15.68 -40.78
CA VAL A 154 -59.57 -15.41 -40.66
C VAL A 154 -60.27 -15.66 -42.00
N THR A 155 -61.23 -16.57 -42.02
CA THR A 155 -62.09 -16.83 -43.19
C THR A 155 -63.42 -16.11 -43.02
N ALA A 156 -63.60 -14.98 -43.73
CA ALA A 156 -64.88 -14.29 -43.78
C ALA A 156 -65.90 -15.04 -44.67
N ALA A 157 -67.18 -14.99 -44.27
CA ALA A 157 -68.30 -15.55 -45.03
C ALA A 157 -69.32 -14.45 -45.32
N LEU A 158 -69.27 -13.85 -46.51
CA LEU A 158 -70.30 -12.90 -46.94
C LEU A 158 -71.48 -13.67 -47.55
N GLN A 159 -72.69 -13.39 -47.08
CA GLN A 159 -73.92 -13.88 -47.68
C GLN A 159 -74.30 -13.03 -48.90
N VAL A 160 -74.73 -13.67 -49.97
CA VAL A 160 -75.35 -13.00 -51.13
C VAL A 160 -76.83 -12.82 -50.84
N VAL A 161 -77.34 -11.59 -50.93
CA VAL A 161 -78.76 -11.25 -50.73
C VAL A 161 -79.32 -10.66 -52.03
N PRO A 162 -80.52 -11.06 -52.50
CA PRO A 162 -81.11 -10.47 -53.69
C PRO A 162 -81.54 -9.02 -53.44
N GLY A 163 -81.22 -8.11 -54.36
CA GLY A 163 -81.68 -6.73 -54.32
C GLY A 163 -81.58 -6.06 -55.68
N THR A 164 -82.53 -5.18 -55.99
CA THR A 164 -82.54 -4.34 -57.20
C THR A 164 -82.00 -2.95 -56.83
N GLY A 165 -80.83 -2.58 -57.37
CA GLY A 165 -80.15 -1.33 -57.02
C GLY A 165 -79.17 -0.84 -58.09
N ASN A 166 -79.08 0.48 -58.22
CA ASN A 166 -78.33 1.16 -59.28
C ASN A 166 -76.80 1.08 -59.07
N ILE A 167 -76.04 0.78 -60.13
CA ILE A 167 -74.57 0.68 -60.07
C ILE A 167 -73.91 1.79 -60.89
N SER A 168 -73.35 2.77 -60.16
CA SER A 168 -72.29 3.68 -60.59
C SER A 168 -72.44 4.30 -62.01
N GLY A 169 -73.63 4.77 -62.36
CA GLY A 169 -73.85 5.67 -63.51
C GLY A 169 -73.91 5.01 -64.90
N ASN A 170 -73.73 3.69 -65.01
CA ASN A 170 -73.94 2.97 -66.27
C ASN A 170 -75.31 2.28 -66.27
N ASN A 171 -76.24 2.76 -67.11
CA ASN A 171 -77.55 2.12 -67.28
C ASN A 171 -77.42 0.77 -68.02
N VAL A 172 -77.38 -0.32 -67.26
CA VAL A 172 -77.64 -1.67 -67.78
C VAL A 172 -79.16 -1.81 -67.98
N THR A 173 -79.65 -1.46 -69.16
CA THR A 173 -81.07 -1.59 -69.50
C THR A 173 -81.44 -3.06 -69.67
N LEU A 174 -82.14 -3.62 -68.68
CA LEU A 174 -82.75 -4.95 -68.76
C LEU A 174 -84.06 -4.90 -69.53
N GLY A 175 -84.35 -5.91 -70.34
CA GLY A 175 -85.64 -6.04 -71.02
C GLY A 175 -86.77 -6.37 -70.04
N ALA A 176 -88.02 -6.14 -70.46
CA ALA A 176 -89.19 -6.47 -69.65
C ALA A 176 -89.16 -7.94 -69.16
N ASN A 177 -89.47 -8.15 -67.88
CA ASN A 177 -89.39 -9.44 -67.18
C ASN A 177 -87.98 -10.07 -67.03
N GLN A 178 -86.90 -9.29 -67.13
CA GLN A 178 -85.54 -9.74 -66.76
C GLN A 178 -85.11 -9.23 -65.38
N THR A 179 -84.55 -10.13 -64.57
CA THR A 179 -83.92 -9.81 -63.28
C THR A 179 -82.40 -9.93 -63.43
N GLY A 180 -81.66 -8.84 -63.17
CA GLY A 180 -80.20 -8.85 -63.17
C GLY A 180 -79.65 -9.14 -61.78
N TYR A 181 -78.73 -10.12 -61.66
CA TYR A 181 -78.03 -10.39 -60.41
C TYR A 181 -76.70 -9.64 -60.38
N LEU A 182 -76.66 -8.51 -59.67
CA LEU A 182 -75.43 -7.77 -59.38
C LEU A 182 -75.36 -7.48 -57.88
N ALA A 183 -74.34 -8.03 -57.22
CA ALA A 183 -74.11 -7.82 -55.79
C ALA A 183 -73.50 -6.44 -55.55
N GLY A 184 -74.36 -5.44 -55.36
CA GLY A 184 -73.93 -4.11 -54.94
C GLY A 184 -73.63 -4.06 -53.43
N MET A 185 -72.38 -3.78 -53.06
CA MET A 185 -72.07 -3.06 -51.82
C MET A 185 -70.99 -2.03 -52.10
N ASN A 186 -71.28 -0.78 -51.75
CA ASN A 186 -70.31 0.30 -51.71
C ASN A 186 -69.86 0.44 -50.24
N GLY A 187 -68.56 0.38 -50.00
CA GLY A 187 -67.98 0.35 -48.64
C GLY A 187 -66.64 1.06 -48.63
N ALA A 188 -66.64 2.37 -48.87
CA ALA A 188 -65.43 3.16 -48.95
C ALA A 188 -64.99 3.70 -47.58
N THR A 189 -63.84 3.25 -47.07
CA THR A 189 -62.92 4.08 -46.27
C THR A 189 -61.48 3.62 -46.45
N SER A 190 -60.68 4.44 -47.13
CA SER A 190 -59.21 4.50 -47.12
C SER A 190 -58.39 3.39 -47.79
N ALA A 191 -57.39 3.84 -48.56
CA ALA A 191 -56.32 3.10 -49.25
C ALA A 191 -56.69 2.36 -50.56
N ASP A 192 -57.34 1.19 -50.53
CA ASP A 192 -57.42 0.32 -51.71
C ASP A 192 -58.86 -0.04 -52.14
N PRO A 193 -59.26 0.23 -53.40
CA PRO A 193 -60.58 -0.15 -53.91
C PRO A 193 -60.66 -1.65 -54.21
N VAL A 194 -61.44 -2.39 -53.42
CA VAL A 194 -61.75 -3.81 -53.68
C VAL A 194 -62.69 -3.92 -54.89
N SER A 195 -62.17 -4.39 -56.02
CA SER A 195 -62.95 -4.60 -57.25
C SER A 195 -63.58 -6.00 -57.31
N PHE A 196 -64.87 -6.08 -57.65
CA PHE A 196 -65.63 -7.33 -57.77
C PHE A 196 -66.05 -7.58 -59.22
N ASN A 197 -65.29 -8.41 -59.95
CA ASN A 197 -65.69 -8.89 -61.28
C ASN A 197 -66.49 -10.20 -61.15
N GLY A 198 -67.82 -10.14 -61.32
CA GLY A 198 -68.70 -11.31 -61.40
C GLY A 198 -69.41 -11.40 -62.76
N PRO A 199 -69.76 -12.61 -63.25
CA PRO A 199 -70.49 -12.76 -64.51
C PRO A 199 -71.96 -12.35 -64.36
N TYR A 200 -72.46 -11.60 -65.35
CA TYR A 200 -73.89 -11.34 -65.50
C TYR A 200 -74.59 -12.63 -65.96
N THR A 201 -75.50 -13.18 -65.16
CA THR A 201 -76.36 -14.30 -65.56
C THR A 201 -77.83 -13.95 -65.36
N THR A 202 -78.70 -14.51 -66.19
CA THR A 202 -80.17 -14.35 -66.12
C THR A 202 -80.86 -15.48 -65.36
N ALA A 203 -80.11 -16.51 -64.96
CA ALA A 203 -80.60 -17.61 -64.14
C ALA A 203 -80.35 -17.31 -62.66
N THR A 204 -81.36 -17.58 -61.82
CA THR A 204 -81.23 -17.58 -60.36
C THR A 204 -80.03 -18.44 -59.96
N PRO A 205 -79.01 -17.89 -59.26
CA PRO A 205 -77.97 -18.72 -58.69
C PRO A 205 -78.63 -19.77 -57.77
N PRO A 206 -78.34 -21.08 -57.91
CA PRO A 206 -78.89 -22.06 -56.98
C PRO A 206 -78.43 -21.71 -55.56
N ALA A 207 -79.21 -22.06 -54.53
CA ALA A 207 -79.07 -21.54 -53.17
C ALA A 207 -77.68 -21.72 -52.49
N ASN A 208 -76.79 -22.52 -53.11
CA ASN A 208 -75.42 -22.79 -52.65
C ASN A 208 -74.34 -22.40 -53.69
N ALA A 209 -74.68 -21.62 -54.73
CA ALA A 209 -73.72 -21.20 -55.75
C ALA A 209 -72.76 -20.12 -55.23
N GLY A 210 -71.50 -20.54 -55.02
CA GLY A 210 -70.33 -19.68 -55.14
C GLY A 210 -70.28 -18.48 -54.20
N ARG A 211 -69.68 -18.68 -53.01
CA ARG A 211 -69.04 -17.56 -52.29
C ARG A 211 -68.08 -16.85 -53.26
N LEU A 212 -68.27 -15.56 -53.49
CA LEU A 212 -67.29 -14.76 -54.21
C LEU A 212 -65.98 -14.75 -53.40
N PRO A 213 -64.83 -15.14 -53.99
CA PRO A 213 -63.55 -15.10 -53.29
C PRO A 213 -63.07 -13.65 -53.15
N ALA A 214 -63.45 -12.99 -52.05
CA ALA A 214 -62.89 -11.71 -51.67
C ALA A 214 -61.56 -11.93 -50.94
N GLN A 215 -60.44 -11.51 -51.52
CA GLN A 215 -59.20 -11.36 -50.77
C GLN A 215 -59.28 -10.09 -49.92
N VAL A 216 -59.75 -10.23 -48.68
CA VAL A 216 -59.71 -9.14 -47.70
C VAL A 216 -58.37 -9.19 -46.98
N GLN A 217 -57.49 -8.23 -47.27
CA GLN A 217 -56.23 -8.07 -46.55
C GLN A 217 -56.46 -7.34 -45.22
N ILE A 218 -56.60 -8.10 -44.13
CA ILE A 218 -56.62 -7.53 -42.77
C ILE A 218 -55.17 -7.40 -42.28
N THR A 219 -54.70 -6.17 -42.12
CA THR A 219 -53.43 -5.88 -41.43
C THR A 219 -53.67 -5.72 -39.92
N GLY A 220 -52.77 -6.30 -39.11
CA GLY A 220 -52.82 -6.22 -37.65
C GLY A 220 -51.43 -6.38 -37.05
N THR A 221 -51.18 -5.72 -35.91
CA THR A 221 -49.91 -5.79 -35.19
C THR A 221 -49.82 -7.02 -34.27
N ALA A 222 -48.59 -7.44 -33.96
CA ALA A 222 -48.24 -8.66 -33.22
C ALA A 222 -49.10 -8.97 -31.98
N SER A 223 -49.40 -10.26 -31.76
CA SER A 223 -50.25 -10.74 -30.66
C SER A 223 -49.54 -10.84 -29.29
N THR A 224 -48.24 -10.60 -29.23
CA THR A 224 -47.47 -10.52 -27.97
C THR A 224 -46.61 -9.26 -27.94
N ALA A 225 -46.70 -8.52 -26.83
CA ALA A 225 -45.89 -7.34 -26.59
C ALA A 225 -44.41 -7.72 -26.36
N ALA A 226 -43.49 -6.80 -26.65
CA ALA A 226 -42.08 -6.98 -26.33
C ALA A 226 -41.89 -7.14 -24.81
N VAL A 227 -41.01 -8.06 -24.41
CA VAL A 227 -40.73 -8.36 -22.99
C VAL A 227 -39.34 -7.87 -22.63
N ASP A 228 -39.27 -7.05 -21.59
CA ASP A 228 -38.02 -6.52 -21.06
C ASP A 228 -37.51 -7.39 -19.90
N VAL A 229 -36.34 -7.99 -20.07
CA VAL A 229 -35.68 -8.80 -19.04
C VAL A 229 -34.50 -8.00 -18.48
N GLN A 230 -34.47 -7.84 -17.15
CA GLN A 230 -33.32 -7.26 -16.45
C GLN A 230 -32.32 -8.37 -16.14
N VAL A 231 -31.16 -8.34 -16.81
CA VAL A 231 -30.08 -9.30 -16.56
C VAL A 231 -29.08 -8.65 -15.61
N PRO A 232 -28.80 -9.23 -14.42
CA PRO A 232 -27.76 -8.71 -13.53
C PRO A 232 -26.38 -8.90 -14.20
N THR A 233 -25.63 -7.81 -14.30
CA THR A 233 -24.29 -7.76 -14.87
C THR A 233 -23.32 -7.16 -13.86
N ILE A 234 -22.05 -7.55 -13.91
CA ILE A 234 -21.00 -6.89 -13.12
C ILE A 234 -20.50 -5.71 -13.95
N SER A 235 -20.83 -4.48 -13.54
CA SER A 235 -20.42 -3.26 -14.27
C SER A 235 -19.08 -2.69 -13.77
N GLY A 236 -18.49 -3.29 -12.75
CA GLY A 236 -17.23 -2.88 -12.16
C GLY A 236 -17.02 -3.52 -10.79
N GLY A 237 -16.12 -2.95 -10.00
CA GLY A 237 -15.89 -3.35 -8.62
C GLY A 237 -14.59 -2.77 -8.08
N ALA A 238 -14.44 -2.79 -6.76
CA ALA A 238 -13.20 -2.39 -6.09
C ALA A 238 -12.37 -3.63 -5.77
N VAL A 239 -11.08 -3.60 -6.11
CA VAL A 239 -10.09 -4.53 -5.55
C VAL A 239 -9.53 -3.89 -4.29
N VAL A 240 -9.86 -4.45 -3.13
CA VAL A 240 -9.21 -4.08 -1.87
C VAL A 240 -8.11 -5.10 -1.61
N VAL A 241 -6.87 -4.66 -1.68
CA VAL A 241 -5.74 -5.41 -1.12
C VAL A 241 -5.67 -5.07 0.36
N ALA A 242 -5.51 -6.08 1.23
CA ALA A 242 -5.22 -5.83 2.65
C ALA A 242 -4.08 -4.80 2.78
N PRO A 243 -4.16 -3.83 3.71
CA PRO A 243 -3.35 -2.61 3.65
C PRO A 243 -1.88 -2.95 3.46
N ALA A 244 -1.33 -2.53 2.31
CA ALA A 244 0.10 -2.60 2.06
C ALA A 244 0.78 -1.89 3.22
N ALA A 245 1.68 -2.59 3.91
CA ALA A 245 2.48 -1.98 4.96
C ALA A 245 3.15 -0.72 4.38
N ALA A 246 3.14 0.37 5.16
CA ALA A 246 3.63 1.67 4.71
C ALA A 246 5.00 1.55 4.03
N PRO A 247 5.28 2.33 2.95
CA PRO A 247 6.50 2.18 2.17
C PRO A 247 7.73 2.17 3.07
N ALA A 248 8.70 1.31 2.74
CA ALA A 248 9.92 1.05 3.51
C ALA A 248 10.85 2.29 3.57
N ALA A 249 10.44 3.25 4.38
CA ALA A 249 11.13 4.50 4.71
C ALA A 249 10.96 4.85 6.20
N ALA A 250 10.38 3.93 6.99
CA ALA A 250 10.36 4.03 8.45
C ALA A 250 11.82 3.97 8.95
N VAL A 251 12.26 5.05 9.58
CA VAL A 251 13.57 5.11 10.23
C VAL A 251 13.51 4.24 11.48
N VAL A 252 14.31 3.18 11.51
CA VAL A 252 14.41 2.30 12.67
C VAL A 252 15.60 2.75 13.52
N SER A 253 15.36 2.94 14.83
CA SER A 253 16.44 3.14 15.79
C SER A 253 17.24 1.86 15.93
N THR A 254 18.54 1.94 15.65
CA THR A 254 19.51 0.85 15.88
C THR A 254 20.26 1.04 17.21
N GLN A 255 19.86 2.03 18.01
CA GLN A 255 20.46 2.35 19.29
C GLN A 255 19.88 1.47 20.41
N SER A 256 20.74 0.71 21.09
CA SER A 256 20.38 0.02 22.34
C SER A 256 19.87 1.00 23.40
N PRO A 257 18.99 0.59 24.31
CA PRO A 257 18.57 1.42 25.45
C PRO A 257 19.80 1.95 26.21
N ALA A 258 19.87 3.28 26.35
CA ALA A 258 21.00 3.98 26.94
C ALA A 258 20.51 5.18 27.77
N ILE A 259 21.31 5.59 28.75
CA ILE A 259 21.06 6.78 29.59
C ILE A 259 22.14 7.84 29.30
N GLY A 260 21.74 9.10 29.23
CA GLY A 260 22.65 10.23 29.07
C GLY A 260 23.45 10.49 30.34
N MET A 261 24.78 10.56 30.22
CA MET A 261 25.71 10.89 31.29
C MET A 261 26.86 11.72 30.71
N SER A 262 27.53 12.53 31.52
CA SER A 262 28.64 13.37 31.05
C SER A 262 29.92 12.57 30.90
N THR A 263 30.37 12.37 29.68
CA THR A 263 31.67 11.75 29.38
C THR A 263 32.76 12.81 29.30
N CYS A 264 33.80 12.67 30.12
CA CYS A 264 34.93 13.60 30.19
C CYS A 264 36.27 12.86 30.03
N ILE A 265 37.27 13.49 29.42
CA ILE A 265 38.63 12.98 29.26
C ILE A 265 39.60 13.74 30.15
N ALA A 266 40.51 13.02 30.81
CA ALA A 266 41.56 13.60 31.63
C ALA A 266 42.60 14.32 30.75
N VAL A 267 42.77 15.62 30.98
CA VAL A 267 43.74 16.46 30.27
C VAL A 267 44.98 16.81 31.12
N THR A 268 44.89 16.60 32.43
CA THR A 268 46.02 16.65 33.38
C THR A 268 46.06 15.40 34.23
N GLY A 269 47.25 14.98 34.66
CA GLY A 269 47.44 13.80 35.51
C GLY A 269 48.79 13.13 35.27
N LEU A 270 48.87 11.85 35.57
CA LEU A 270 50.06 11.02 35.32
C LEU A 270 50.19 10.73 33.82
N TYR A 271 51.39 10.90 33.27
CA TYR A 271 51.68 10.45 31.91
C TYR A 271 51.94 8.92 31.95
N PRO A 272 51.17 8.10 31.22
CA PRO A 272 51.34 6.65 31.25
C PRO A 272 52.68 6.24 30.60
N ASN A 273 53.41 5.35 31.26
CA ASN A 273 54.59 4.73 30.66
C ASN A 273 54.15 3.78 29.54
N ARG A 274 54.80 3.87 28.38
CA ARG A 274 54.65 2.84 27.34
C ARG A 274 55.52 1.63 27.77
N PRO A 275 54.94 0.41 27.86
CA PRO A 275 55.72 -0.81 28.08
C PRO A 275 56.53 -1.20 26.83
#